data_AF-A0A7Y5DK46-F1
#
_entry.id   AF-A0A7Y5DK46-F1
#
_cell.length_a   1.000
_cell.length_b   1.000
_cell.length_c   1.000
_cell.angle_alpha   90.00
_cell.angle_beta   90.00
_cell.angle_gamma   90.00
#
_symmetry.space_group_name_H-M   'P 1'
#
loop_
_entity.id
_entity.type
_entity.pdbx_description
1 polymer ?
#
loop_
_entity_poly.entity_id
_entity_poly.type
_entity_poly.pdbx_seq_one_letter_code
_entity_poly.pdbx_strand_id
1 'polypeptide(L)' 'MLWSVLFHDDFHAEFKAMGSTLQDELLAHARLLQEFGPHLGRPTVDTLKGSKHTNMKELRFDCEGGV' A
#
# COMPACT_ATOMS: atom_id res chain seq x y z
N MET A 1 -17.03 -10.05 1.12
CA MET A 1 -17.11 -8.82 1.93
C MET A 1 -15.82 -8.06 1.70
N LEU A 2 -15.89 -6.74 1.53
CA LEU A 2 -14.70 -5.90 1.33
C LEU A 2 -14.07 -5.54 2.68
N TRP A 3 -12.74 -5.49 2.71
CA TRP A 3 -11.98 -5.02 3.87
C TRP A 3 -11.97 -3.49 3.92
N SER A 4 -11.95 -2.95 5.13
CA SER A 4 -11.75 -1.51 5.33
C SER A 4 -10.26 -1.19 5.20
N VAL A 5 -9.92 -0.28 4.29
CA VAL A 5 -8.55 0.25 4.14
C VAL A 5 -8.58 1.70 4.58
N LEU A 6 -7.70 2.04 5.53
CA LEU A 6 -7.60 3.38 6.11
C LEU A 6 -6.18 3.89 5.90
N PHE A 7 -6.05 5.18 5.62
CA PHE A 7 -4.76 5.85 5.65
C PHE A 7 -4.54 6.44 7.04
N HIS A 8 -3.32 6.28 7.57
CA HIS A 8 -2.90 6.98 8.77
C HIS A 8 -2.84 8.49 8.49
N ASP A 9 -3.14 9.33 9.48
CA ASP A 9 -3.18 10.79 9.30
C ASP A 9 -1.84 11.34 8.81
N ASP A 10 -0.72 10.87 9.40
CA ASP A 10 0.63 11.23 8.96
C ASP A 10 0.87 10.88 7.48
N PHE A 11 0.38 9.71 7.03
CA PHE A 11 0.52 9.28 5.64
C PHE A 11 -0.39 10.05 4.69
N HIS A 12 -1.56 10.49 5.15
CA HIS A 12 -2.50 11.23 4.32
C HIS A 12 -1.92 12.58 3.83
N ALA A 13 -1.08 13.22 4.63
CA ALA A 13 -0.36 14.43 4.21
C ALA A 13 0.65 14.12 3.08
N GLU A 14 1.43 13.05 3.23
CA GLU A 14 2.38 12.59 2.20
C GLU A 14 1.66 12.22 0.90
N PHE A 15 0.59 11.43 0.99
CA PHE A 15 -0.22 11.03 -0.16
C PHE A 15 -0.70 12.24 -0.98
N LYS A 16 -1.21 13.29 -0.31
CA LYS A 16 -1.68 14.50 -0.98
C LYS A 16 -0.56 15.29 -1.68
N ALA A 17 0.68 15.15 -1.23
CA ALA A 17 1.83 15.80 -1.83
C ALA A 17 2.44 15.00 -3.00
N MET A 18 2.06 13.72 -3.18
CA MET A 18 2.51 12.88 -4.30
C MET A 18 1.93 13.36 -5.64
N GLY A 19 2.63 13.08 -6.74
CA GLY A 19 2.10 13.28 -8.09
C GLY A 19 0.88 12.39 -8.37
N SER A 20 0.01 12.83 -9.29
CA SER A 20 -1.25 12.12 -9.59
C SER A 20 -1.04 10.68 -10.04
N THR A 21 -0.02 10.42 -10.88
CA THR A 21 0.31 9.05 -11.33
C THR A 21 0.60 8.12 -10.15
N LEU A 22 1.39 8.60 -9.19
CA LEU A 22 1.77 7.82 -8.02
C LEU A 22 0.57 7.60 -7.08
N GLN A 23 -0.28 8.61 -6.92
CA GLN A 23 -1.52 8.47 -6.17
C GLN A 23 -2.44 7.42 -6.79
N ASP A 24 -2.63 7.47 -8.11
CA ASP A 24 -3.50 6.55 -8.85
C ASP A 24 -3.00 5.10 -8.73
N GLU A 25 -1.70 4.88 -8.90
CA GLU A 25 -1.10 3.55 -8.76
C GLU A 25 -1.28 3.03 -7.33
N LEU A 26 -0.94 3.83 -6.31
CA LEU A 26 -1.14 3.44 -4.91
C LEU A 26 -2.60 3.06 -4.63
N LEU A 27 -3.55 3.87 -5.10
CA LEU A 27 -4.98 3.62 -4.92
C LEU A 27 -5.45 2.34 -5.65
N ALA A 28 -4.87 2.01 -6.80
CA ALA A 28 -5.15 0.76 -7.49
C ALA A 28 -4.74 -0.45 -6.63
N HIS A 29 -3.55 -0.41 -6.02
CA HIS A 29 -3.11 -1.48 -5.12
C HIS A 29 -3.87 -1.50 -3.78
N ALA A 30 -4.30 -0.34 -3.27
CA ALA A 30 -5.18 -0.27 -2.11
C ALA A 30 -6.55 -0.92 -2.37
N ARG A 31 -7.08 -0.86 -3.60
CA ARG A 31 -8.31 -1.57 -3.98
C ARG A 31 -8.12 -3.09 -3.97
N LEU A 32 -6.97 -3.59 -4.43
CA LEU A 32 -6.63 -5.01 -4.30
C LEU A 32 -6.58 -5.41 -2.82
N LEU A 33 -5.98 -4.58 -1.97
CA LEU A 33 -5.94 -4.84 -0.53
C LEU A 33 -7.34 -4.83 0.09
N GLN A 34 -8.24 -3.97 -0.37
CA GLN A 34 -9.63 -3.98 0.05
C GLN A 34 -10.37 -5.26 -0.37
N GLU A 35 -10.09 -5.81 -1.55
CA GLU A 35 -10.74 -7.01 -2.06
C GLU A 35 -10.21 -8.29 -1.37
N PHE A 36 -8.90 -8.47 -1.34
CA PHE A 36 -8.26 -9.70 -0.87
C PHE A 36 -7.90 -9.67 0.63
N GLY A 37 -7.72 -8.47 1.19
CA GLY A 37 -7.36 -8.27 2.60
C GLY A 37 -6.04 -8.94 2.96
N PRO A 38 -5.95 -9.61 4.13
CA PRO A 38 -4.74 -10.27 4.59
C PRO A 38 -4.19 -11.37 3.66
N HIS A 39 -5.03 -11.88 2.73
CA HIS A 39 -4.66 -12.89 1.75
C HIS A 39 -3.93 -12.32 0.52
N LEU A 40 -3.88 -10.99 0.35
CA LEU A 40 -3.05 -10.38 -0.67
C LEU A 40 -1.57 -10.66 -0.36
N GLY A 41 -0.89 -11.26 -1.33
CA GLY A 41 0.50 -11.68 -1.21
C GLY A 41 1.38 -11.10 -2.31
N ARG A 42 2.51 -11.75 -2.56
CA ARG A 42 3.48 -11.35 -3.59
C ARG A 42 2.86 -11.43 -4.99
N PRO A 43 3.24 -10.53 -5.94
CA PRO A 43 4.31 -9.52 -5.81
C PRO A 43 3.86 -8.23 -5.09
N THR A 44 2.56 -8.01 -4.92
CA THR A 44 1.97 -6.75 -4.44
C THR A 44 2.20 -6.47 -2.96
N VAL A 45 2.29 -7.51 -2.14
CA VAL A 45 2.51 -7.37 -0.70
C VAL A 45 3.60 -8.31 -0.24
N ASP A 46 4.49 -7.82 0.63
CA ASP A 46 5.49 -8.64 1.29
C ASP A 46 5.61 -8.28 2.78
N THR A 47 6.30 -9.13 3.54
CA THR A 47 6.60 -8.85 4.95
C THR A 47 7.73 -7.84 5.04
N LEU A 48 7.49 -6.73 5.74
CA LEU A 48 8.51 -5.70 5.97
C LEU A 48 9.52 -6.18 7.02
N LYS A 49 10.72 -6.57 6.57
CA LYS A 49 11.79 -7.01 7.46
C LYS A 49 12.39 -5.84 8.23
N GLY A 50 12.78 -6.08 9.48
CA GLY A 50 13.40 -5.07 10.34
C GLY A 50 12.41 -4.10 10.99
N SER A 51 11.10 -4.25 10.76
CA SER A 51 10.10 -3.49 11.50
C SER A 51 10.07 -3.90 12.98
N LYS A 52 9.81 -2.91 13.86
CA LYS A 52 9.51 -3.14 15.28
C LYS A 52 8.15 -3.84 15.51
N HIS A 53 7.32 -3.95 14.47
CA HIS A 53 5.98 -4.53 14.53
C HIS A 53 5.93 -5.89 13.82
N THR A 54 5.47 -6.92 14.54
CA THR A 54 5.52 -8.33 14.11
C THR A 54 4.76 -8.64 12.81
N ASN A 55 3.68 -7.93 12.51
CA ASN A 55 2.82 -8.18 11.34
C ASN A 55 2.88 -7.05 10.31
N MET A 56 3.94 -6.23 10.32
CA MET A 56 4.07 -5.14 9.36
C MET A 56 4.38 -5.68 7.96
N LYS A 57 3.63 -5.18 6.99
CA LYS A 57 3.78 -5.52 5.58
C LYS A 57 4.05 -4.25 4.78
N GLU A 58 4.68 -4.41 3.63
CA GLU A 58 4.88 -3.36 2.63
C GLU A 58 3.96 -3.62 1.43
N LEU A 59 3.32 -2.54 0.94
CA LEU A 59 2.60 -2.55 -0.33
C LEU A 59 3.61 -2.16 -1.42
N ARG A 60 3.75 -3.01 -2.43
CA ARG A 60 4.78 -2.94 -3.46
C ARG A 60 4.14 -2.72 -4.81
N PHE A 61 4.56 -1.66 -5.48
CA PHE A 61 4.12 -1.31 -6.82
C PHE A 61 5.16 -0.44 -7.48
N ASP A 62 5.28 -0.58 -8.80
CA ASP A 62 6.21 0.19 -9.59
C ASP A 62 5.45 1.37 -10.19
N CYS A 63 5.94 2.58 -9.95
CA CYS A 63 5.43 3.78 -10.58
C CYS A 63 6.61 4.56 -11.16
N GLU A 64 6.51 4.93 -12.44
CA GLU A 64 7.48 5.79 -13.14
C GLU A 64 8.96 5.34 -13.06
N GLY A 65 9.23 4.04 -13.02
CA GLY A 65 10.61 3.53 -12.95
C GLY A 65 11.26 3.70 -11.57
N GLY A 66 10.45 3.73 -10.51
CA GLY A 66 10.91 3.56 -9.14
C GLY A 66 11.82 2.33 -9.02
N VAL A 67 12.97 2.55 -8.36
CA VAL A 67 14.12 1.61 -8.27
C VAL A 67 13.75 0.31 -7.59
#